data_AF-X0V8Q7-F1
#
_entry.id   AF-X0V8Q7-F1
#
_cell.length_a   1.000
_cell.length_b   1.000
_cell.length_c   1.000
_cell.angle_alpha   90.00
_cell.angle_beta   90.00
_cell.angle_gamma   90.00
#
_symmetry.space_group_name_H-M   'P 1'
#
loop_
_entity.id
_entity.type
_entity.pdbx_description
1 polymer ?
#
loop_
_entity_poly.entity_id
_entity_poly.type
_entity_poly.pdbx_seq_one_letter_code
_entity_poly.pdbx_strand_id
1 'polypeptide(L)' 'MEPADALMKAGRIASRVRNEVRARVKVGTPIIEICDFVEGSMREHGGAPAFPCNVDIDQVAAHYTS' A
#
# COMPACT_ATOMS: atom_id res chain seq x y z
N MET A 1 5.47 7.70 -21.89
CA MET A 1 6.30 6.81 -21.04
C MET A 1 6.16 5.43 -21.62
N GLU A 2 7.27 4.74 -21.87
CA GLU A 2 7.19 3.36 -22.36
C GLU A 2 6.60 2.43 -21.29
N PRO A 3 5.90 1.34 -21.67
CA PRO A 3 5.29 0.43 -20.69
C PRO A 3 6.27 -0.10 -19.64
N ALA A 4 7.51 -0.40 -20.04
CA ALA A 4 8.56 -0.87 -19.13
C ALA A 4 8.93 0.20 -18.08
N ASP A 5 9.03 1.46 -18.49
CA ASP A 5 9.33 2.57 -17.57
C ASP A 5 8.19 2.79 -16.57
N ALA A 6 6.94 2.63 -17.02
CA ALA A 6 5.76 2.74 -16.16
C ALA A 6 5.73 1.65 -15.10
N LEU A 7 6.04 0.40 -15.48
CA LEU A 7 6.16 -0.71 -14.54
C LEU A 7 7.27 -0.47 -13.51
N MET A 8 8.44 0.00 -13.96
CA MET A 8 9.56 0.31 -13.08
C MET A 8 9.22 1.46 -12.12
N LYS A 9 8.53 2.50 -12.58
CA LYS A 9 8.05 3.60 -11.73
C LYS A 9 7.06 3.09 -10.68
N ALA A 10 6.06 2.32 -11.09
CA ALA A 10 5.05 1.76 -10.19
C ALA A 10 5.69 0.85 -9.12
N GLY A 11 6.62 -0.03 -9.51
CA GLY A 11 7.34 -0.91 -8.58
C GLY A 11 8.20 -0.15 -7.57
N ARG A 12 8.84 0.96 -7.97
CA ARG A 12 9.60 1.83 -7.06
C ARG A 12 8.70 2.49 -6.02
N ILE A 13 7.53 2.99 -6.43
CA ILE A 13 6.54 3.57 -5.52
C ILE A 13 6.05 2.50 -4.55
N ALA A 14 5.59 1.35 -5.05
CA ALA A 14 5.10 0.25 -4.20
C ALA A 14 6.15 -0.23 -3.19
N SER A 15 7.41 -0.40 -3.61
CA SER A 15 8.49 -0.81 -2.71
C SER A 15 8.78 0.24 -1.63
N ARG A 16 8.69 1.53 -1.96
CA ARG A 16 8.87 2.62 -1.00
C ARG A 16 7.76 2.63 0.04
N VAL A 17 6.49 2.66 -0.39
CA VAL A 17 5.33 2.68 0.50
C VAL A 17 5.30 1.45 1.43
N ARG A 18 5.63 0.26 0.89
CA ARG A 18 5.77 -0.97 1.68
C ARG A 18 6.82 -0.85 2.79
N ASN A 19 7.89 -0.10 2.59
CA ASN A 19 8.90 0.12 3.64
C ASN A 19 8.41 1.15 4.67
N GLU A 20 7.73 2.20 4.24
CA GLU A 20 7.23 3.28 5.11
C GLU A 20 6.08 2.82 6.04
N VAL A 21 5.19 1.94 5.56
CA VAL A 21 4.05 1.45 6.34
C VAL A 21 4.48 0.58 7.54
N ARG A 22 5.67 -0.06 7.47
CA ARG A 22 6.17 -0.93 8.55
C ARG A 22 6.27 -0.22 9.91
N ALA A 23 6.57 1.08 9.91
CA ALA A 23 6.67 1.87 11.15
C ALA A 23 5.29 2.20 11.77
N ARG A 24 4.20 1.99 11.02
CA ARG A 24 2.82 2.25 11.42
C ARG A 24 2.08 1.01 11.89
N VAL A 25 2.46 -0.17 11.39
CA VAL A 25 1.85 -1.45 11.82
C VAL A 25 2.28 -1.75 13.26
N LYS A 26 1.45 -1.33 14.22
CA LYS A 26 1.64 -1.53 15.65
C LYS A 26 0.37 -2.08 16.28
N VAL A 27 0.51 -2.75 17.42
CA VAL A 27 -0.65 -3.21 18.20
C VAL A 27 -1.54 -2.03 18.53
N GLY A 28 -2.83 -2.15 18.22
CA GLY A 28 -3.83 -1.11 18.45
C GLY A 28 -4.02 -0.10 17.32
N THR A 29 -3.19 -0.13 16.26
CA THR A 29 -3.43 0.71 15.08
C THR A 29 -4.69 0.25 14.34
N PRO A 30 -5.67 1.14 14.09
CA PRO A 30 -6.84 0.81 13.28
C PRO A 30 -6.44 0.40 11.85
N ILE A 31 -7.08 -0.64 11.31
CA ILE A 31 -6.78 -1.13 9.95
C ILE A 31 -6.99 -0.03 8.91
N ILE A 32 -8.05 0.77 9.06
CA ILE A 32 -8.35 1.90 8.17
C ILE A 32 -7.19 2.90 8.09
N GLU A 33 -6.48 3.18 9.20
CA GLU A 33 -5.33 4.08 9.17
C GLU A 33 -4.15 3.50 8.35
N ILE A 34 -4.00 2.18 8.34
CA ILE A 34 -2.99 1.50 7.52
C ILE A 34 -3.38 1.59 6.04
N CYS A 35 -4.63 1.29 5.70
CA CYS A 35 -5.14 1.37 4.32
C CYS A 35 -5.05 2.80 3.78
N ASP A 36 -5.57 3.79 4.51
CA ASP A 36 -5.53 5.21 4.13
C ASP A 36 -4.11 5.71 3.96
N PHE A 37 -3.20 5.32 4.87
CA PHE A 37 -1.78 5.69 4.74
C PHE A 37 -1.16 5.12 3.46
N VAL A 38 -1.34 3.82 3.18
CA VAL A 38 -0.73 3.18 2.00
C VAL A 38 -1.25 3.83 0.73
N GLU A 39 -2.56 3.99 0.60
CA GLU A 39 -3.14 4.54 -0.62
C GLU A 39 -2.87 6.04 -0.76
N GLY A 40 -2.88 6.79 0.34
CA GLY A 40 -2.48 8.20 0.40
C GLY A 40 -1.03 8.39 -0.03
N SER A 41 -0.11 7.62 0.55
CA SER A 41 1.32 7.67 0.21
C SER A 41 1.59 7.28 -1.25
N MET A 42 0.87 6.29 -1.80
CA MET A 42 0.93 5.99 -3.23
C MET A 42 0.55 7.19 -4.10
N ARG A 43 -0.54 7.89 -3.75
CA ARG A 43 -1.01 9.10 -4.45
C ARG A 43 0.00 10.26 -4.30
N GLU A 44 0.53 10.48 -3.10
CA GLU A 44 1.56 11.49 -2.83
C GLU A 44 2.85 11.28 -3.65
N HIS A 45 3.22 10.02 -3.90
CA HIS A 45 4.36 9.67 -4.74
C HIS A 45 4.05 9.63 -6.25
N GLY A 46 2.89 10.14 -6.66
CA GLY A 46 2.49 10.26 -8.06
C GLY A 46 2.16 8.92 -8.72
N GLY A 47 1.73 7.95 -7.92
CA GLY A 47 1.12 6.71 -8.36
C GLY A 47 -0.38 6.67 -8.00
N ALA A 48 -0.99 5.51 -8.21
CA ALA A 48 -2.32 5.20 -7.73
C ALA A 48 -2.36 3.72 -7.31
N PRO A 49 -3.19 3.35 -6.34
CA PRO A 49 -3.41 1.94 -6.02
C PRO A 49 -3.92 1.19 -7.26
N ALA A 50 -3.32 0.05 -7.58
CA ALA A 50 -3.85 -0.84 -8.62
C ALA A 50 -5.10 -1.59 -8.15
N PHE A 51 -5.25 -1.74 -6.84
CA PHE A 51 -6.38 -2.31 -6.11
C PHE A 51 -6.35 -1.74 -4.67
N PRO A 52 -7.44 -1.81 -3.90
CA PRO A 52 -7.48 -1.35 -2.50
C PRO A 52 -6.41 -2.03 -1.65
N CYS A 53 -5.80 -1.31 -0.70
CA CYS A 53 -4.82 -1.92 0.19
C CYS A 53 -5.46 -3.03 1.04
N ASN A 54 -4.87 -4.23 1.07
CA ASN A 54 -5.37 -5.32 1.90
C ASN A 54 -4.56 -5.45 3.20
N VAL A 55 -5.27 -5.70 4.30
CA VAL A 55 -4.69 -6.00 5.62
C VAL A 55 -5.38 -7.25 6.14
N ASP A 56 -4.78 -8.38 5.83
CA ASP A 56 -5.32 -9.70 6.12
C ASP A 56 -4.66 -10.27 7.38
N ILE A 57 -5.47 -10.62 8.38
CA ILE A 57 -5.01 -11.00 9.73
C ILE A 57 -5.46 -12.43 10.04
N ASP A 58 -4.54 -13.22 10.60
CA ASP A 58 -4.74 -14.61 11.03
C ASP A 58 -5.29 -15.55 9.94
N GLN A 59 -6.54 -15.98 10.05
CA GLN A 59 -7.18 -16.90 9.08
C GLN A 59 -7.65 -16.22 7.79
N VAL A 60 -7.60 -14.89 7.71
CA VAL A 60 -7.98 -14.15 6.49
C VAL A 60 -6.83 -14.26 5.51
N ALA A 61 -7.07 -14.87 4.34
CA ALA A 61 -6.02 -15.13 3.36
C ALA A 61 -5.71 -13.91 2.46
N ALA A 62 -6.74 -13.16 2.08
CA ALA A 62 -6.68 -12.02 1.17
C ALA A 62 -8.00 -11.24 1.20
N HIS A 63 -8.00 -10.07 0.54
CA HIS A 63 -9.18 -9.28 0.18
C HIS A 63 -9.89 -8.56 1.33
N TYR A 64 -9.28 -8.44 2.52
CA TYR A 64 -9.81 -7.57 3.55
C TYR A 64 -9.26 -6.14 3.40
N THR A 65 -10.15 -5.18 3.14
CA THR A 65 -9.87 -3.74 3.20
C THR A 65 -10.89 -3.08 4.12
N SER A 66 -10.44 -2.14 4.95
CA SER A 66 -11.32 -1.24 5.72
C SER A 66 -11.62 0.02 4.94
#